data_AF-A0A9N8HC28-F1
#
_entry.id   AF-A0A9N8HC28-F1
#
_cell.length_a   1.000
_cell.length_b   1.000
_cell.length_c   1.000
_cell.angle_alpha   90.00
_cell.angle_beta   90.00
_cell.angle_gamma   90.00
#
_symmetry.space_group_name_H-M   'P 1'
#
loop_
_entity.id
_entity.type
_entity.pdbx_description
1 polymer ?
#
loop_
_entity_poly.entity_id
_entity_poly.type
_entity_poly.pdbx_seq_one_letter_code
_entity_poly.pdbx_strand_id
1 'polypeptide(L)'
;MTRASLKTLDANAKRDPPPTTPGTKMRKLETENEELRDNIHDLVKVLGKIDFVKTSDSASVAPSEKKEKKKKCTVVPAKTAYKFYCDTLPAKQKESANLQQLWKETAPEIREPYVKLAQADKARYQSEMEAYNKETMALEMYYDKKKQEQAMAFYEAHLEAQALLEKTQDDGTVKGKGKGKAKKEKDPDAPKRAMSSYMYFAQDMRTKVAEENPDAKVTEISKILGEMWGKLDKTKSGKNGAKKYEDMAAEDRDRYNKEKEVYDVKVADRKQAEQEACAARLVQDKKEALELLESQSVQVPHIGGDLTGMDTVSVISDLSASKAPATKKKKDPNAPKRALTAYNYFVSENRESIKAKMPASSTNAEVFAEVGKQWKVLTDRKKQKYNKMAAKDQERYAKEMKTYTPSN
;
A
#
# COMPACT_ATOMS: atom_id res chain seq x y z
N MET A 1 29.24 35.83 -76.79
CA MET A 1 29.43 35.14 -75.48
C MET A 1 29.54 36.23 -74.44
N THR A 2 28.80 36.34 -73.33
CA THR A 2 27.93 35.42 -72.59
C THR A 2 27.03 36.25 -71.64
N ARG A 3 26.01 35.56 -71.11
CA ARG A 3 24.72 36.00 -70.55
C ARG A 3 24.74 36.29 -69.02
N ALA A 4 23.67 36.96 -68.56
CA ALA A 4 23.03 36.90 -67.22
C ALA A 4 23.64 37.81 -66.12
N SER A 5 22.93 38.34 -65.10
CA SER A 5 21.56 38.15 -64.60
C SER A 5 21.20 39.26 -63.59
N LEU A 6 19.90 39.57 -63.46
CA LEU A 6 19.25 40.45 -62.46
C LEU A 6 19.25 39.87 -61.03
N LYS A 7 19.14 40.74 -60.00
CA LYS A 7 18.30 40.61 -58.75
C LYS A 7 18.67 41.69 -57.71
N THR A 8 17.83 42.71 -57.48
CA THR A 8 16.73 42.85 -56.48
C THR A 8 17.16 43.13 -55.03
N LEU A 9 16.67 44.27 -54.54
CA LEU A 9 16.66 44.80 -53.18
C LEU A 9 15.99 43.84 -52.18
N ASP A 10 16.47 43.79 -50.94
CA ASP A 10 15.60 43.49 -49.80
C ASP A 10 16.06 44.16 -48.50
N ALA A 11 15.06 44.56 -47.71
CA ALA A 11 15.15 45.50 -46.62
C ALA A 11 15.60 44.85 -45.30
N ASN A 12 16.46 45.57 -44.58
CA ASN A 12 16.91 45.25 -43.24
C ASN A 12 15.84 45.62 -42.20
N ALA A 13 15.04 44.65 -41.77
CA ALA A 13 14.18 44.75 -40.59
C ALA A 13 14.68 43.77 -39.52
N LYS A 14 15.17 44.32 -38.39
CA LYS A 14 15.44 43.59 -37.15
C LYS A 14 14.20 42.76 -36.77
N ARG A 15 14.31 41.44 -36.80
CA ARG A 15 13.35 40.52 -36.18
C ARG A 15 14.02 39.91 -34.95
N ASP A 16 13.36 40.02 -33.81
CA ASP A 16 13.70 39.32 -32.58
C ASP A 16 13.74 37.79 -32.81
N PRO A 17 14.62 37.04 -32.11
CA PRO A 17 14.66 35.58 -32.24
C PRO A 17 13.33 34.96 -31.76
N PRO A 18 12.83 33.91 -32.44
CA PRO A 18 11.54 33.30 -32.11
C PRO A 18 11.61 32.54 -30.78
N PRO A 19 10.46 32.37 -30.08
CA PRO A 19 10.43 31.66 -28.80
C PRO A 19 10.84 30.20 -29.02
N THR A 20 11.84 29.76 -28.26
CA THR A 20 12.30 28.37 -28.25
C THR A 20 11.17 27.45 -27.82
N THR A 21 10.68 26.65 -28.78
CA THR A 21 9.59 25.68 -28.64
C THR A 21 9.97 24.54 -27.67
N PRO A 22 9.05 24.03 -26.83
CA PRO A 22 9.29 22.92 -25.89
C PRO A 22 9.83 21.62 -26.51
N GLY A 23 9.74 21.47 -27.84
CA GLY A 23 10.21 20.29 -28.57
C GLY A 23 11.73 20.11 -28.60
N THR A 24 12.54 21.15 -28.43
CA THR A 24 14.01 21.01 -28.50
C THR A 24 14.58 20.30 -27.26
N LYS A 25 13.94 20.48 -26.09
CA LYS A 25 14.34 19.80 -24.85
C LYS A 25 13.91 18.32 -24.87
N MET A 26 12.76 18.02 -25.46
CA MET A 26 12.29 16.65 -25.71
C MET A 26 13.20 15.90 -26.68
N ARG A 27 13.60 16.51 -27.81
CA ARG A 27 14.52 15.86 -28.76
C ARG A 27 15.88 15.54 -28.17
N LYS A 28 16.41 16.41 -27.30
CA LYS A 28 17.69 16.17 -26.63
C LYS A 28 17.61 15.00 -25.65
N LEU A 29 16.49 14.87 -24.94
CA LEU A 29 16.21 13.72 -24.07
C LEU A 29 15.93 12.44 -24.87
N GLU A 30 15.34 12.55 -26.06
CA GLU A 30 15.15 11.41 -26.97
C GLU A 30 16.50 10.89 -27.49
N THR A 31 17.40 11.79 -27.92
CA THR A 31 18.75 11.39 -28.37
C THR A 31 19.60 10.81 -27.24
N GLU A 32 19.52 11.35 -26.02
CA GLU A 32 20.22 10.79 -24.85
C GLU A 32 19.64 9.43 -24.44
N ASN A 33 18.33 9.22 -24.60
CA ASN A 33 17.70 7.91 -24.38
C ASN A 33 18.05 6.90 -25.48
N GLU A 34 18.31 7.34 -26.70
CA GLU A 34 18.71 6.48 -27.82
C GLU A 34 20.16 6.01 -27.65
N GLU A 35 21.08 6.91 -27.25
CA GLU A 35 22.46 6.55 -26.88
C GLU A 35 22.51 5.57 -25.69
N LEU A 36 21.62 5.73 -24.69
CA LEU A 36 21.52 4.79 -23.58
C LEU A 36 21.01 3.40 -24.03
N ARG A 37 20.10 3.35 -25.00
CA ARG A 37 19.62 2.08 -25.57
C ARG A 37 20.71 1.37 -26.36
N ASP A 38 21.49 2.12 -27.13
CA ASP A 38 22.63 1.57 -27.89
C ASP A 38 23.73 1.06 -26.96
N ASN A 39 24.04 1.80 -25.89
CA ASN A 39 24.99 1.36 -24.86
C ASN A 39 24.53 0.09 -24.13
N ILE A 40 23.23 -0.03 -23.82
CA ILE A 40 22.65 -1.26 -23.24
C ILE A 40 22.73 -2.43 -24.22
N HIS A 41 22.43 -2.18 -25.49
CA HIS A 41 22.50 -3.20 -26.53
C HIS A 41 23.94 -3.72 -26.74
N ASP A 42 24.93 -2.83 -26.73
CA ASP A 42 26.35 -3.21 -26.80
C ASP A 42 26.82 -3.95 -25.55
N LEU A 43 26.33 -3.60 -24.36
CA LEU A 43 26.57 -4.35 -23.12
C LEU A 43 25.98 -5.76 -23.19
N VAL A 44 24.76 -5.91 -23.69
CA VAL A 44 24.12 -7.23 -23.93
C VAL A 44 24.92 -8.05 -24.95
N LYS A 45 25.47 -7.40 -25.98
CA LYS A 45 26.29 -8.05 -27.01
C LYS A 45 27.67 -8.48 -26.49
N VAL A 46 28.25 -7.75 -25.55
CA VAL A 46 29.49 -8.13 -24.84
C VAL A 46 29.22 -9.28 -23.88
N LEU A 47 28.12 -9.23 -23.13
CA LEU A 47 27.71 -10.30 -22.21
C LEU A 47 27.31 -11.59 -22.96
N GLY A 48 26.75 -11.48 -24.16
CA GLY A 48 26.41 -12.61 -25.02
C GLY A 48 27.61 -13.32 -25.68
N LYS A 49 28.81 -12.76 -25.60
CA LYS A 49 30.07 -13.37 -26.10
C LYS A 49 30.83 -14.13 -25.01
N ILE A 50 30.33 -14.14 -23.78
CA ILE A 50 30.90 -14.93 -22.69
C ILE A 50 30.31 -16.34 -22.82
N ASP A 51 31.10 -17.26 -23.38
CA ASP A 51 30.68 -18.65 -23.63
C ASP A 51 30.39 -19.38 -22.32
N PHE A 52 29.11 -19.49 -21.99
CA PHE A 52 28.60 -20.39 -20.97
C PHE A 52 28.57 -21.81 -21.55
N VAL A 53 29.40 -22.69 -21.00
CA VAL A 53 29.49 -24.12 -21.35
C VAL A 53 28.11 -24.75 -21.24
N LYS A 54 27.53 -25.10 -22.39
CA LYS A 54 26.28 -25.86 -22.49
C LYS A 54 26.53 -27.32 -22.13
N THR A 55 25.90 -27.81 -21.08
CA THR A 55 25.52 -29.23 -20.96
C THR A 55 24.01 -29.34 -21.17
N SER A 56 23.66 -29.96 -22.29
CA SER A 56 22.32 -30.41 -22.67
C SER A 56 21.86 -31.55 -21.77
N ASP A 57 20.63 -31.49 -21.25
CA ASP A 57 19.52 -32.26 -21.81
C ASP A 57 18.19 -31.96 -21.09
N SER A 58 17.14 -31.97 -21.89
CA SER A 58 15.77 -31.59 -21.59
C SER A 58 15.02 -32.62 -20.75
N ALA A 59 14.20 -32.17 -19.79
CA ALA A 59 12.84 -32.70 -19.63
C ALA A 59 11.97 -31.78 -18.77
N SER A 60 10.79 -31.49 -19.29
CA SER A 60 9.73 -30.64 -18.76
C SER A 60 9.09 -31.18 -17.46
N VAL A 61 8.87 -30.32 -16.46
CA VAL A 61 7.70 -30.40 -15.54
C VAL A 61 7.34 -28.99 -15.03
N ALA A 62 6.05 -28.65 -15.09
CA ALA A 62 5.44 -27.38 -14.66
C ALA A 62 5.64 -27.04 -13.16
N PRO A 63 5.50 -25.75 -12.76
CA PRO A 63 5.93 -25.26 -11.46
C PRO A 63 4.94 -25.65 -10.36
N SER A 64 5.41 -26.44 -9.40
CA SER A 64 4.75 -26.57 -8.10
C SER A 64 5.15 -25.40 -7.22
N GLU A 65 4.17 -24.64 -6.73
CA GLU A 65 4.36 -23.62 -5.69
C GLU A 65 5.00 -24.24 -4.44
N LYS A 66 6.33 -24.24 -4.39
CA LYS A 66 7.05 -24.53 -3.15
C LYS A 66 7.00 -23.27 -2.30
N LYS A 67 6.01 -23.23 -1.40
CA LYS A 67 6.06 -22.40 -0.19
C LYS A 67 7.47 -22.50 0.36
N GLU A 68 8.17 -21.37 0.36
CA GLU A 68 9.51 -21.21 0.91
C GLU A 68 9.50 -21.83 2.31
N LYS A 69 10.09 -23.03 2.41
CA LYS A 69 10.12 -23.80 3.65
C LYS A 69 10.97 -22.96 4.59
N LYS A 70 10.37 -22.33 5.61
CA LYS A 70 11.08 -21.77 6.75
C LYS A 70 12.25 -22.69 7.05
N LYS A 71 13.49 -22.21 6.91
CA LYS A 71 14.72 -22.98 7.22
C LYS A 71 14.47 -23.62 8.59
N LYS A 72 14.20 -24.93 8.58
CA LYS A 72 13.94 -25.69 9.80
C LYS A 72 15.23 -25.57 10.59
N CYS A 73 15.15 -25.14 11.86
CA CYS A 73 16.29 -25.02 12.74
C CYS A 73 17.15 -26.30 12.63
N THR A 74 18.36 -26.18 12.10
CA THR A 74 19.29 -27.28 11.84
C THR A 74 20.08 -27.68 13.09
N VAL A 75 19.81 -27.01 14.22
CA VAL A 75 20.47 -27.27 15.49
C VAL A 75 20.02 -28.63 16.01
N VAL A 76 20.97 -29.56 16.09
CA VAL A 76 20.73 -30.94 16.56
C VAL A 76 20.42 -30.90 18.06
N PRO A 77 19.31 -31.50 18.51
CA PRO A 77 18.93 -31.46 19.92
C PRO A 77 19.96 -32.18 20.81
N ALA A 78 20.16 -31.65 22.03
CA ALA A 78 21.09 -32.23 23.00
C ALA A 78 20.74 -33.70 23.32
N LYS A 79 21.75 -34.57 23.28
CA LYS A 79 21.66 -35.98 23.68
C LYS A 79 21.67 -36.09 25.20
N THR A 80 20.84 -36.99 25.72
CA THR A 80 20.80 -37.33 27.15
C THR A 80 21.89 -38.35 27.50
N ALA A 81 22.24 -38.44 28.80
CA ALA A 81 23.23 -39.41 29.29
C ALA A 81 22.87 -40.85 28.90
N TYR A 82 21.57 -41.18 28.96
CA TYR A 82 21.02 -42.45 28.49
C TYR A 82 21.27 -42.69 26.99
N LYS A 83 21.13 -41.65 26.15
CA LYS A 83 21.35 -41.78 24.70
C LYS A 83 22.81 -42.08 24.39
N PHE A 84 23.74 -41.41 25.08
CA PHE A 84 25.17 -41.70 24.94
C PHE A 84 25.52 -43.11 25.42
N TYR A 85 24.94 -43.56 26.53
CA TYR A 85 25.09 -44.93 27.01
C TYR A 85 24.61 -45.96 25.98
N CYS A 86 23.41 -45.78 25.43
CA CYS A 86 22.90 -46.62 24.35
C CYS A 86 23.80 -46.60 23.12
N ASP A 87 24.34 -45.44 22.72
CA ASP A 87 25.22 -45.34 21.56
C ASP A 87 26.49 -46.21 21.75
N THR A 88 27.02 -46.31 22.98
CA THR A 88 28.23 -47.08 23.30
C THR A 88 28.05 -48.60 23.47
N LEU A 89 26.80 -49.11 23.58
CA LEU A 89 26.56 -50.54 23.76
C LEU A 89 26.76 -51.34 22.44
N PRO A 90 27.34 -52.55 22.49
CA PRO A 90 27.47 -53.43 21.33
C PRO A 90 26.08 -53.89 20.83
N ALA A 91 25.93 -54.11 19.52
CA ALA A 91 24.65 -54.44 18.88
C ALA A 91 23.93 -55.63 19.52
N LYS A 92 24.67 -56.68 19.91
CA LYS A 92 24.12 -57.89 20.56
C LYS A 92 23.46 -57.64 21.93
N GLN A 93 23.88 -56.61 22.67
CA GLN A 93 23.26 -56.20 23.93
C GLN A 93 22.06 -55.27 23.75
N LYS A 94 21.96 -54.59 22.60
CA LYS A 94 20.83 -53.70 22.25
C LYS A 94 19.56 -54.49 21.89
N GLU A 95 19.72 -55.71 21.38
CA GLU A 95 18.63 -56.56 20.89
C GLU A 95 17.99 -57.44 21.99
N SER A 96 18.72 -57.70 23.08
CA SER A 96 18.34 -58.71 24.08
C SER A 96 17.94 -58.17 25.45
N ALA A 97 18.24 -56.90 25.76
CA ALA A 97 18.04 -56.33 27.10
C ALA A 97 17.06 -55.15 27.10
N ASN A 98 16.28 -55.03 28.19
CA ASN A 98 15.53 -53.81 28.48
C ASN A 98 16.53 -52.68 28.85
N LEU A 99 16.96 -51.91 27.84
CA LEU A 99 18.01 -50.90 27.95
C LEU A 99 17.71 -49.83 29.02
N GLN A 100 16.44 -49.49 29.23
CA GLN A 100 16.05 -48.53 30.27
C GLN A 100 16.23 -49.10 31.67
N GLN A 101 15.95 -50.40 31.85
CA GLN A 101 16.15 -51.09 33.12
C GLN A 101 17.63 -51.32 33.40
N LEU A 102 18.41 -51.71 32.38
CA LEU A 102 19.86 -51.81 32.46
C LEU A 102 20.51 -50.46 32.84
N TRP A 103 20.05 -49.36 32.23
CA TRP A 103 20.48 -48.02 32.64
C TRP A 103 20.05 -47.63 34.06
N LYS A 104 18.99 -48.22 34.63
CA LYS A 104 18.56 -47.98 36.03
C LYS A 104 19.28 -48.86 37.05
N GLU A 105 19.87 -49.97 36.60
CA GLU A 105 20.62 -50.91 37.43
C GLU A 105 22.15 -50.68 37.36
N THR A 106 22.65 -49.96 36.35
CA THR A 106 24.09 -49.61 36.25
C THR A 106 24.57 -48.80 37.45
N ALA A 107 25.76 -49.09 37.98
CA ALA A 107 26.32 -48.34 39.08
C ALA A 107 26.45 -46.83 38.74
N PRO A 108 26.23 -45.93 39.72
CA PRO A 108 26.32 -44.48 39.50
C PRO A 108 27.70 -44.05 38.96
N GLU A 109 28.75 -44.75 39.33
CA GLU A 109 30.12 -44.54 38.84
C GLU A 109 30.25 -44.73 37.33
N ILE A 110 29.54 -45.72 36.78
CA ILE A 110 29.52 -45.99 35.33
C ILE A 110 28.66 -44.96 34.59
N ARG A 111 27.63 -44.40 35.25
CA ARG A 111 26.77 -43.35 34.66
C ARG A 111 27.42 -41.98 34.64
N GLU A 112 28.26 -41.68 35.63
CA GLU A 112 28.91 -40.39 35.81
C GLU A 112 29.60 -39.84 34.53
N PRO A 113 30.42 -40.61 33.78
CA PRO A 113 31.02 -40.11 32.54
C PRO A 113 29.99 -39.73 31.47
N TYR A 114 28.90 -40.50 31.33
CA TYR A 114 27.83 -40.19 30.39
C TYR A 114 27.00 -38.96 30.80
N VAL A 115 26.85 -38.74 32.11
CA VAL A 115 26.21 -37.53 32.65
C VAL A 115 27.04 -36.30 32.34
N LYS A 116 28.37 -36.35 32.51
CA LYS A 116 29.29 -35.27 32.14
C LYS A 116 29.23 -34.98 30.64
N LEU A 117 29.20 -36.02 29.81
CA LEU A 117 29.08 -35.87 28.35
C LEU A 117 27.75 -35.22 27.95
N ALA A 118 26.64 -35.62 28.57
CA ALA A 118 25.33 -35.01 28.34
C ALA A 118 25.25 -33.55 28.82
N GLN A 119 25.92 -33.20 29.91
CA GLN A 119 26.02 -31.81 30.37
C GLN A 119 26.81 -30.95 29.38
N ALA A 120 27.94 -31.45 28.85
CA ALA A 120 28.70 -30.77 27.80
C ALA A 120 27.90 -30.63 26.49
N ASP A 121 27.17 -31.67 26.11
CA ASP A 121 26.31 -31.69 24.91
C ASP A 121 25.13 -30.70 25.04
N LYS A 122 24.55 -30.60 26.24
CA LYS A 122 23.54 -29.60 26.58
C LYS A 122 24.10 -28.18 26.50
N ALA A 123 25.32 -27.96 27.00
CA ALA A 123 25.98 -26.65 26.91
C ALA A 123 26.26 -26.25 25.45
N ARG A 124 26.71 -27.20 24.61
CA ARG A 124 26.85 -26.98 23.16
C ARG A 124 25.51 -26.56 22.55
N TYR A 125 24.46 -27.34 22.76
CA TYR A 125 23.11 -27.04 22.23
C TYR A 125 22.60 -25.66 22.68
N GLN A 126 22.80 -25.30 23.95
CA GLN A 126 22.45 -23.98 24.47
C GLN A 126 23.21 -22.86 23.73
N SER A 127 24.53 -22.99 23.57
CA SER A 127 25.33 -22.00 22.84
C SER A 127 24.95 -21.90 21.36
N GLU A 128 24.63 -23.02 20.70
CA GLU A 128 24.17 -23.05 19.30
C GLU A 128 22.79 -22.39 19.15
N MET A 129 21.87 -22.65 20.08
CA MET A 129 20.55 -22.01 20.11
C MET A 129 20.63 -20.52 20.38
N GLU A 130 21.52 -20.08 21.27
CA GLU A 130 21.77 -18.65 21.52
C GLU A 130 22.32 -17.95 20.27
N ALA A 131 23.27 -18.58 19.57
CA ALA A 131 23.79 -18.06 18.31
C ALA A 131 22.69 -17.96 17.24
N TYR A 132 21.88 -19.01 17.07
CA TYR A 132 20.75 -19.03 16.14
C TYR A 132 19.71 -17.95 16.47
N ASN A 133 19.37 -17.79 17.74
CA ASN A 133 18.43 -16.75 18.18
C ASN A 133 19.00 -15.35 17.93
N LYS A 134 20.29 -15.13 18.19
CA LYS A 134 20.96 -13.85 17.93
C LYS A 134 20.97 -13.50 16.45
N GLU A 135 21.27 -14.46 15.58
CA GLU A 135 21.21 -14.27 14.12
C GLU A 135 19.79 -13.97 13.65
N THR A 136 18.81 -14.69 14.18
CA THR A 136 17.39 -14.47 13.89
C THR A 136 16.94 -13.07 14.31
N MET A 137 17.29 -12.62 15.51
CA MET A 137 16.98 -11.28 16.00
C MET A 137 17.68 -10.18 15.19
N ALA A 138 18.95 -10.39 14.80
CA ALA A 138 19.68 -9.45 13.95
C ALA A 138 19.01 -9.31 12.57
N LEU A 139 18.53 -10.41 12.00
CA LEU A 139 17.82 -10.42 10.73
C LEU A 139 16.48 -9.67 10.82
N GLU A 140 15.71 -9.90 11.89
CA GLU A 140 14.44 -9.19 12.14
C GLU A 140 14.68 -7.67 12.28
N MET A 141 15.68 -7.27 13.05
CA MET A 141 16.07 -5.86 13.19
C MET A 141 16.50 -5.22 11.86
N TYR A 142 17.20 -5.96 11.00
CA TYR A 142 17.61 -5.47 9.68
C TYR A 142 16.39 -5.19 8.77
N TYR A 143 15.43 -6.11 8.71
CA TYR A 143 14.21 -5.90 7.93
C TYR A 143 13.35 -4.78 8.48
N ASP A 144 13.25 -4.64 9.80
CA ASP A 144 12.54 -3.52 10.44
C ASP A 144 13.21 -2.19 10.12
N LYS A 145 14.55 -2.12 10.15
CA LYS A 145 15.29 -0.92 9.75
C LYS A 145 15.05 -0.57 8.29
N LYS A 146 15.13 -1.54 7.36
CA LYS A 146 14.87 -1.31 5.93
C LYS A 146 13.44 -0.81 5.69
N LYS A 147 12.47 -1.35 6.44
CA LYS A 147 11.07 -0.89 6.38
C LYS A 147 10.91 0.53 6.90
N GLN A 148 11.62 0.90 7.97
CA GLN A 148 11.64 2.28 8.48
C GLN A 148 12.28 3.24 7.46
N GLU A 149 13.39 2.87 6.84
CA GLU A 149 14.04 3.66 5.79
C GLU A 149 13.11 3.91 4.60
N GLN A 150 12.42 2.87 4.13
CA GLN A 150 11.42 3.02 3.06
C GLN A 150 10.27 3.95 3.44
N ALA A 151 9.79 3.87 4.69
CA ALA A 151 8.74 4.76 5.18
C ALA A 151 9.22 6.21 5.30
N MET A 152 10.47 6.43 5.73
CA MET A 152 11.06 7.77 5.79
C MET A 152 11.29 8.35 4.40
N ALA A 153 11.80 7.57 3.44
CA ALA A 153 11.97 8.01 2.06
C ALA A 153 10.63 8.43 1.43
N PHE A 154 9.54 7.72 1.72
CA PHE A 154 8.20 8.11 1.28
C PHE A 154 7.75 9.44 1.90
N TYR A 155 8.04 9.66 3.19
CA TYR A 155 7.73 10.90 3.89
C TYR A 155 8.54 12.09 3.36
N GLU A 156 9.83 11.89 3.09
CA GLU A 156 10.72 12.88 2.48
C GLU A 156 10.24 13.27 1.08
N ALA A 157 9.91 12.29 0.24
CA ALA A 157 9.35 12.55 -1.10
C ALA A 157 8.04 13.34 -1.04
N HIS A 158 7.19 13.08 -0.03
CA HIS A 158 5.98 13.86 0.19
C HIS A 158 6.28 15.30 0.62
N LEU A 159 7.25 15.53 1.51
CA LEU A 159 7.68 16.87 1.91
C LEU A 159 8.28 17.64 0.73
N GLU A 160 9.09 16.98 -0.11
CA GLU A 160 9.66 17.57 -1.32
C GLU A 160 8.57 17.98 -2.31
N ALA A 161 7.57 17.11 -2.53
CA ALA A 161 6.41 17.43 -3.36
C ALA A 161 5.61 18.63 -2.82
N GLN A 162 5.45 18.72 -1.49
CA GLN A 162 4.83 19.87 -0.85
C GLN A 162 5.65 21.16 -1.04
N ALA A 163 6.97 21.09 -0.90
CA ALA A 163 7.86 22.23 -1.11
C ALA A 163 7.84 22.72 -2.58
N LEU A 164 7.70 21.82 -3.55
CA LEU A 164 7.50 22.19 -4.97
C LEU A 164 6.15 22.88 -5.20
N LEU A 165 5.09 22.40 -4.55
CA LEU A 165 3.77 23.05 -4.57
C LEU A 165 3.79 24.44 -3.90
N GLU A 166 4.64 24.66 -2.91
CA GLU A 166 4.82 25.96 -2.27
C GLU A 166 5.63 26.92 -3.15
N LYS A 167 6.70 26.44 -3.79
CA LYS A 167 7.51 27.24 -4.74
C LYS A 167 6.71 27.67 -5.97
N THR A 168 5.77 26.85 -6.44
CA THR A 168 4.88 27.21 -7.56
C THR A 168 3.79 28.22 -7.16
N GLN A 169 3.67 28.57 -5.88
CA GLN A 169 2.74 29.62 -5.41
C GLN A 169 3.38 31.02 -5.28
N ASP A 170 4.71 31.16 -5.40
CA ASP A 170 5.41 32.43 -5.15
C ASP A 170 5.80 33.21 -6.43
N ASP A 171 5.75 32.60 -7.62
CA ASP A 171 6.06 33.31 -8.88
C ASP A 171 4.78 33.79 -9.59
N GLY A 172 4.18 34.87 -9.08
CA GLY A 172 3.07 35.52 -9.77
C GLY A 172 2.18 36.46 -8.95
N THR A 173 2.58 37.73 -8.91
CA THR A 173 1.75 38.96 -8.83
C THR A 173 1.28 39.50 -7.47
N VAL A 174 1.83 40.68 -7.18
CA VAL A 174 1.34 41.74 -6.28
C VAL A 174 -0.19 41.90 -6.38
N LYS A 175 -0.89 41.65 -5.28
CA LYS A 175 -2.32 41.94 -5.12
C LYS A 175 -2.57 43.40 -4.75
N GLY A 176 -3.13 44.14 -5.71
CA GLY A 176 -4.27 45.00 -5.43
C GLY A 176 -5.47 44.15 -4.95
N LYS A 177 -6.31 44.76 -4.11
CA LYS A 177 -7.49 44.20 -3.43
C LYS A 177 -8.34 43.22 -4.27
N GLY A 178 -8.69 42.09 -3.67
CA GLY A 178 -9.80 41.22 -4.10
C GLY A 178 -9.47 39.73 -4.03
N LYS A 179 -10.11 39.01 -3.10
CA LYS A 179 -10.01 37.53 -3.01
C LYS A 179 -10.68 36.88 -4.24
N GLY A 180 -9.93 36.69 -5.32
CA GLY A 180 -10.24 35.70 -6.34
C GLY A 180 -9.48 34.40 -6.05
N LYS A 181 -10.19 33.30 -5.81
CA LYS A 181 -9.57 31.96 -5.83
C LYS A 181 -8.99 31.74 -7.23
N ALA A 182 -7.74 31.28 -7.32
CA ALA A 182 -7.12 30.85 -8.57
C ALA A 182 -8.07 29.88 -9.29
N LYS A 183 -8.41 30.22 -10.53
CA LYS A 183 -9.35 29.45 -11.34
C LYS A 183 -8.61 28.18 -11.77
N LYS A 184 -8.81 27.07 -11.04
CA LYS A 184 -8.30 25.75 -11.45
C LYS A 184 -8.67 25.52 -12.92
N GLU A 185 -7.70 25.00 -13.67
CA GLU A 185 -7.91 24.54 -15.04
C GLU A 185 -9.04 23.52 -15.00
N LYS A 186 -10.15 23.86 -15.64
CA LYS A 186 -11.32 23.00 -15.69
C LYS A 186 -11.06 21.99 -16.79
N ASP A 187 -11.34 20.73 -16.47
CA ASP A 187 -11.27 19.63 -17.43
C ASP A 187 -11.99 20.06 -18.72
N PRO A 188 -11.31 20.02 -19.89
CA PRO A 188 -11.92 20.40 -21.16
C PRO A 188 -13.14 19.53 -21.51
N ASP A 189 -13.21 18.31 -20.96
CA ASP A 189 -14.33 17.39 -21.16
C ASP A 189 -15.49 17.63 -20.17
N ALA A 190 -15.36 18.57 -19.23
CA ALA A 190 -16.42 18.84 -18.25
C ALA A 190 -17.62 19.54 -18.90
N PRO A 191 -18.85 19.03 -18.69
CA PRO A 191 -20.06 19.66 -19.21
C PRO A 191 -20.20 21.12 -18.79
N LYS A 192 -20.58 21.98 -19.74
CA LYS A 192 -20.87 23.39 -19.47
C LYS A 192 -22.11 23.50 -18.60
N ARG A 193 -22.08 24.41 -17.63
CA ARG A 193 -23.19 24.61 -16.68
C ARG A 193 -24.47 25.00 -17.40
N ALA A 194 -25.61 24.56 -16.86
CA ALA A 194 -26.92 24.99 -17.33
C ALA A 194 -27.07 26.53 -17.28
N MET A 195 -27.65 27.10 -18.32
CA MET A 195 -28.00 28.51 -18.44
C MET A 195 -29.28 28.80 -17.66
N SER A 196 -29.31 29.94 -16.96
CA SER A 196 -30.51 30.39 -16.22
C SER A 196 -31.53 31.03 -17.15
N SER A 197 -32.79 31.14 -16.71
CA SER A 197 -33.89 31.77 -17.46
C SER A 197 -33.54 33.19 -17.93
N TYR A 198 -32.97 34.01 -17.05
CA TYR A 198 -32.47 35.34 -17.41
C TYR A 198 -31.39 35.32 -18.51
N MET A 199 -30.55 34.27 -18.56
CA MET A 199 -29.44 34.19 -19.53
C MET A 199 -29.96 33.95 -20.94
N TYR A 200 -30.99 33.12 -21.09
CA TYR A 200 -31.71 32.95 -22.35
C TYR A 200 -32.41 34.23 -22.78
N PHE A 201 -33.10 34.90 -21.85
CA PHE A 201 -33.72 36.20 -22.11
C PHE A 201 -32.69 37.25 -22.57
N ALA A 202 -31.57 37.35 -21.86
CA ALA A 202 -30.49 38.26 -22.20
C ALA A 202 -29.89 37.93 -23.57
N GLN A 203 -29.79 36.65 -23.95
CA GLN A 203 -29.26 36.25 -25.26
C GLN A 203 -30.19 36.68 -26.42
N ASP A 204 -31.51 36.52 -26.25
CA ASP A 204 -32.53 36.92 -27.24
C ASP A 204 -32.68 38.44 -27.37
N MET A 205 -32.55 39.17 -26.25
CA MET A 205 -32.85 40.60 -26.21
C MET A 205 -31.60 41.47 -26.35
N ARG A 206 -30.39 40.94 -26.11
CA ARG A 206 -29.15 41.73 -26.20
C ARG A 206 -28.91 42.27 -27.60
N THR A 207 -29.26 41.53 -28.65
CA THR A 207 -29.14 42.01 -30.04
C THR A 207 -30.08 43.18 -30.29
N LYS A 208 -31.35 43.06 -29.90
CA LYS A 208 -32.36 44.12 -30.04
C LYS A 208 -31.99 45.38 -29.27
N VAL A 209 -31.57 45.24 -28.02
CA VAL A 209 -31.16 46.38 -27.18
C VAL A 209 -29.86 47.02 -27.70
N ALA A 210 -28.96 46.26 -28.32
CA ALA A 210 -27.75 46.78 -28.96
C ALA A 210 -28.06 47.56 -30.25
N GLU A 211 -29.05 47.13 -31.04
CA GLU A 211 -29.51 47.85 -32.24
C GLU A 211 -30.23 49.16 -31.89
N GLU A 212 -31.04 49.16 -30.81
CA GLU A 212 -31.72 50.36 -30.32
C GLU A 212 -30.77 51.34 -29.62
N ASN A 213 -29.61 50.87 -29.16
CA ASN A 213 -28.60 51.68 -28.47
C ASN A 213 -27.20 51.40 -29.03
N PRO A 214 -26.92 51.79 -30.30
CA PRO A 214 -25.69 51.44 -30.99
C PRO A 214 -24.44 52.08 -30.36
N ASP A 215 -24.60 53.23 -29.68
CA ASP A 215 -23.52 53.94 -28.99
C ASP A 215 -23.33 53.50 -27.52
N ALA A 216 -24.23 52.66 -26.97
CA ALA A 216 -24.18 52.24 -25.58
C ALA A 216 -23.13 51.16 -25.33
N LYS A 217 -22.44 51.23 -24.19
CA LYS A 217 -21.45 50.20 -23.81
C LYS A 217 -22.16 48.90 -23.42
N VAL A 218 -21.50 47.75 -23.62
CA VAL A 218 -22.03 46.42 -23.24
C VAL A 218 -22.48 46.37 -21.77
N THR A 219 -21.83 47.14 -20.88
CA THR A 219 -22.21 47.28 -19.47
C THR A 219 -23.53 48.02 -19.28
N GLU A 220 -23.87 48.98 -20.14
CA GLU A 220 -25.14 49.72 -20.11
C GLU A 220 -26.26 48.88 -20.72
N ILE A 221 -25.98 48.18 -21.83
CA ILE A 221 -26.89 47.19 -22.44
C ILE A 221 -27.29 46.12 -21.40
N SER A 222 -26.33 45.66 -20.59
CA SER A 222 -26.58 44.69 -19.52
C SER A 222 -27.49 45.23 -18.41
N LYS A 223 -27.41 46.52 -18.07
CA LYS A 223 -28.30 47.16 -17.09
C LYS A 223 -29.73 47.29 -17.64
N ILE A 224 -29.86 47.72 -18.89
CA ILE A 224 -31.15 47.83 -19.59
C ILE A 224 -31.86 46.47 -19.64
N LEU A 225 -31.13 45.40 -19.97
CA LEU A 225 -31.67 44.03 -19.96
C LEU A 225 -32.16 43.58 -18.58
N GLY A 226 -31.42 43.90 -17.51
CA GLY A 226 -31.83 43.59 -16.15
C GLY A 226 -33.14 44.31 -15.75
N GLU A 227 -33.29 45.57 -16.15
CA GLU A 227 -34.52 46.33 -15.92
C GLU A 227 -35.71 45.79 -16.73
N MET A 228 -35.47 45.40 -18.00
CA MET A 228 -36.50 44.77 -18.84
C MET A 228 -36.97 43.44 -18.25
N TRP A 229 -36.06 42.61 -17.75
CA TRP A 229 -36.40 41.35 -17.07
C TRP A 229 -37.23 41.58 -15.80
N GLY A 230 -36.83 42.55 -14.96
CA GLY A 230 -37.58 42.89 -13.75
C GLY A 230 -38.97 43.48 -14.02
N LYS A 231 -39.20 44.10 -15.19
CA LYS A 231 -40.52 44.57 -15.64
C LYS A 231 -41.38 43.42 -16.19
N LEU A 232 -40.78 42.45 -16.87
CA LEU A 232 -41.47 41.22 -17.31
C LEU A 232 -42.03 40.43 -16.12
N ASP A 233 -41.26 40.29 -15.04
CA ASP A 233 -41.70 39.51 -13.87
C ASP A 233 -42.91 40.13 -13.12
N LYS A 234 -43.04 41.47 -13.16
CA LYS A 234 -44.08 42.22 -12.45
C LYS A 234 -45.42 42.32 -13.18
N THR A 235 -45.50 41.99 -14.48
CA THR A 235 -46.70 42.16 -15.30
C THR A 235 -47.36 40.83 -15.64
N LYS A 236 -48.71 40.75 -15.68
CA LYS A 236 -49.44 39.49 -15.98
C LYS A 236 -49.10 38.92 -17.37
N SER A 237 -48.85 39.76 -18.37
CA SER A 237 -48.38 39.36 -19.70
C SER A 237 -46.90 38.94 -19.68
N GLY A 238 -46.08 39.61 -18.85
CA GLY A 238 -44.68 39.27 -18.67
C GLY A 238 -44.41 37.99 -17.87
N LYS A 239 -45.35 37.51 -17.04
CA LYS A 239 -45.28 36.16 -16.46
C LYS A 239 -45.28 35.05 -17.52
N ASN A 240 -46.02 35.21 -18.62
CA ASN A 240 -46.01 34.25 -19.72
C ASN A 240 -44.71 34.35 -20.54
N GLY A 241 -44.17 35.57 -20.71
CA GLY A 241 -42.85 35.79 -21.31
C GLY A 241 -41.72 35.19 -20.47
N ALA A 242 -41.75 35.38 -19.16
CA ALA A 242 -40.81 34.78 -18.22
C ALA A 242 -40.92 33.26 -18.20
N LYS A 243 -42.15 32.72 -18.24
CA LYS A 243 -42.41 31.27 -18.28
C LYS A 243 -41.73 30.58 -19.47
N LYS A 244 -41.75 31.18 -20.68
CA LYS A 244 -41.00 30.64 -21.84
C LYS A 244 -39.52 30.42 -21.50
N TYR A 245 -38.89 31.39 -20.85
CA TYR A 245 -37.46 31.32 -20.51
C TYR A 245 -37.19 30.43 -19.28
N GLU A 246 -38.15 30.30 -18.38
CA GLU A 246 -38.11 29.32 -17.28
C GLU A 246 -38.18 27.89 -17.77
N ASP A 247 -39.06 27.61 -18.74
CA ASP A 247 -39.20 26.30 -19.38
C ASP A 247 -37.90 25.94 -20.12
N MET A 248 -37.34 26.86 -20.92
CA MET A 248 -36.03 26.67 -21.57
C MET A 248 -34.89 26.42 -20.58
N ALA A 249 -34.87 27.14 -19.45
CA ALA A 249 -33.88 26.92 -18.40
C ALA A 249 -34.12 25.61 -17.61
N ALA A 250 -35.34 25.08 -17.57
CA ALA A 250 -35.62 23.76 -17.02
C ALA A 250 -35.06 22.66 -17.93
N GLU A 251 -35.34 22.73 -19.23
CA GLU A 251 -34.77 21.80 -20.21
C GLU A 251 -33.23 21.82 -20.22
N ASP A 252 -32.62 23.00 -20.08
CA ASP A 252 -31.17 23.14 -20.02
C ASP A 252 -30.54 22.54 -18.76
N ARG A 253 -31.24 22.63 -17.63
CA ARG A 253 -30.86 21.94 -16.39
C ARG A 253 -30.92 20.43 -16.57
N ASP A 254 -31.95 19.92 -17.23
CA ASP A 254 -32.09 18.50 -17.50
C ASP A 254 -31.00 17.99 -18.46
N ARG A 255 -30.65 18.77 -19.49
CA ARG A 255 -29.48 18.48 -20.35
C ARG A 255 -28.20 18.41 -19.52
N TYR A 256 -27.93 19.44 -18.72
CA TYR A 256 -26.71 19.50 -17.90
C TYR A 256 -26.63 18.33 -16.92
N ASN A 257 -27.73 17.95 -16.27
CA ASN A 257 -27.75 16.83 -15.34
C ASN A 257 -27.42 15.51 -16.04
N LYS A 258 -28.02 15.25 -17.22
CA LYS A 258 -27.72 14.05 -18.03
C LYS A 258 -26.26 14.02 -18.49
N GLU A 259 -25.74 15.13 -19.00
CA GLU A 259 -24.33 15.23 -19.43
C GLU A 259 -23.37 15.05 -18.25
N LYS A 260 -23.73 15.60 -17.07
CA LYS A 260 -22.94 15.49 -15.85
C LYS A 260 -22.90 14.06 -15.33
N GLU A 261 -24.01 13.33 -15.35
CA GLU A 261 -24.04 11.91 -14.97
C GLU A 261 -23.10 11.09 -15.86
N VAL A 262 -23.13 11.30 -17.18
CA VAL A 262 -22.23 10.63 -18.12
C VAL A 262 -20.76 11.00 -17.85
N TYR A 263 -20.49 12.27 -17.58
CA TYR A 263 -19.13 12.73 -17.23
C TYR A 263 -18.65 12.12 -15.91
N ASP A 264 -19.48 12.10 -14.87
CA ASP A 264 -19.14 11.56 -13.56
C ASP A 264 -18.83 10.05 -13.65
N VAL A 265 -19.58 9.30 -14.47
CA VAL A 265 -19.28 7.88 -14.80
C VAL A 265 -17.95 7.74 -15.52
N LYS A 266 -17.70 8.52 -16.59
CA LYS A 266 -16.41 8.48 -17.31
C LYS A 266 -15.22 8.82 -16.40
N VAL A 267 -15.38 9.74 -15.46
CA VAL A 267 -14.35 10.08 -14.47
C VAL A 267 -14.14 8.94 -13.48
N ALA A 268 -15.21 8.25 -13.06
CA ALA A 268 -15.11 7.08 -12.21
C ALA A 268 -14.39 5.92 -12.91
N ASP A 269 -14.76 5.62 -14.16
CA ASP A 269 -14.14 4.57 -14.97
C ASP A 269 -12.66 4.85 -15.20
N ARG A 270 -12.28 6.10 -15.50
CA ARG A 270 -10.87 6.50 -15.66
C ARG A 270 -10.08 6.29 -14.38
N LYS A 271 -10.64 6.66 -13.23
CA LYS A 271 -10.00 6.45 -11.92
C LYS A 271 -9.88 4.96 -11.58
N GLN A 272 -10.88 4.15 -11.91
CA GLN A 272 -10.81 2.70 -11.73
C GLN A 272 -9.73 2.09 -12.62
N ALA A 273 -9.68 2.44 -13.90
CA ALA A 273 -8.64 1.99 -14.82
C ALA A 273 -7.23 2.40 -14.37
N GLU A 274 -7.05 3.62 -13.85
CA GLU A 274 -5.79 4.08 -13.26
C GLU A 274 -5.38 3.25 -12.02
N GLN A 275 -6.34 2.95 -11.14
CA GLN A 275 -6.09 2.12 -9.96
C GLN A 275 -5.76 0.67 -10.32
N GLU A 276 -6.45 0.10 -11.30
CA GLU A 276 -6.20 -1.25 -11.81
C GLU A 276 -4.84 -1.33 -12.52
N ALA A 277 -4.47 -0.32 -13.32
CA ALA A 277 -3.15 -0.25 -13.93
C ALA A 277 -2.03 -0.14 -12.88
N CYS A 278 -2.23 0.64 -11.82
CA CYS A 278 -1.30 0.71 -10.70
C CYS A 278 -1.18 -0.63 -9.95
N ALA A 279 -2.29 -1.32 -9.74
CA ALA A 279 -2.30 -2.64 -9.11
C ALA A 279 -1.62 -3.70 -9.99
N ALA A 280 -1.87 -3.69 -11.30
CA ALA A 280 -1.23 -4.58 -12.27
C ALA A 280 0.29 -4.37 -12.32
N ARG A 281 0.75 -3.11 -12.29
CA ARG A 281 2.18 -2.77 -12.21
C ARG A 281 2.83 -3.34 -10.95
N LEU A 282 2.18 -3.20 -9.78
CA LEU A 282 2.67 -3.80 -8.54
C LEU A 282 2.77 -5.33 -8.59
N VAL A 283 1.83 -5.99 -9.27
CA VAL A 283 1.89 -7.45 -9.47
C VAL A 283 3.06 -7.83 -10.37
N GLN A 284 3.31 -7.06 -11.42
CA GLN A 284 4.44 -7.28 -12.31
C GLN A 284 5.78 -7.03 -11.61
N ASP A 285 5.93 -5.92 -10.89
CA ASP A 285 7.13 -5.62 -10.09
C ASP A 285 7.39 -6.75 -9.06
N LYS A 286 6.34 -7.31 -8.45
CA LYS A 286 6.46 -8.44 -7.54
C LYS A 286 6.94 -9.72 -8.24
N LYS A 287 6.46 -9.98 -9.47
CA LYS A 287 6.89 -11.13 -10.27
C LYS A 287 8.36 -10.99 -10.66
N GLU A 288 8.76 -9.82 -11.15
CA GLU A 288 10.14 -9.52 -11.52
C GLU A 288 11.09 -9.60 -10.31
N ALA A 289 10.65 -9.14 -9.13
CA ALA A 289 11.41 -9.30 -7.89
C ALA A 289 11.58 -10.77 -7.45
N LEU A 290 10.56 -11.60 -7.64
CA LEU A 290 10.65 -13.04 -7.36
C LEU A 290 11.58 -13.75 -8.34
N GLU A 291 11.55 -13.38 -9.63
CA GLU A 291 12.45 -13.90 -10.65
C GLU A 291 13.91 -13.49 -10.40
N LEU A 292 14.15 -12.27 -9.91
CA LEU A 292 15.46 -11.81 -9.43
C LEU A 292 15.96 -12.58 -8.20
N LEU A 293 15.06 -12.98 -7.29
CA LEU A 293 15.42 -13.81 -6.13
C LEU A 293 15.73 -15.25 -6.55
N GLU A 294 14.96 -15.79 -7.50
CA GLU A 294 15.18 -17.13 -8.04
C GLU A 294 16.53 -17.20 -8.77
N SER A 295 16.84 -16.22 -9.62
CA SER A 295 18.14 -16.13 -10.31
C SER A 295 19.33 -15.92 -9.37
N GLN A 296 19.16 -15.21 -8.24
CA GLN A 296 20.21 -15.05 -7.24
C GLN A 296 20.42 -16.29 -6.35
N SER A 297 19.43 -17.20 -6.27
CA SER A 297 19.48 -18.38 -5.40
C SER A 297 20.32 -19.55 -5.96
N VAL A 298 20.85 -19.45 -7.18
CA VAL A 298 21.56 -20.54 -7.88
C VAL A 298 23.08 -20.58 -7.62
N GLN A 299 23.61 -19.81 -6.67
CA GLN A 299 25.03 -19.95 -6.26
C GLN A 299 25.18 -20.46 -4.83
N VAL A 300 25.01 -21.77 -4.64
CA VAL A 300 25.66 -22.49 -3.52
C VAL A 300 26.31 -23.76 -4.08
N PRO A 301 27.65 -23.89 -4.04
CA PRO A 301 28.30 -25.11 -4.49
C PRO A 301 27.92 -26.28 -3.58
N HIS A 302 27.37 -27.31 -4.20
CA HIS A 302 27.05 -28.59 -3.57
C HIS A 302 28.36 -29.34 -3.29
N ILE A 303 28.81 -29.35 -2.03
CA ILE A 303 29.80 -30.31 -1.56
C ILE A 303 29.08 -31.64 -1.35
N GLY A 304 29.52 -32.65 -2.11
CA GLY A 304 28.87 -33.93 -2.31
C GLY A 304 28.65 -34.76 -1.04
N GLY A 305 27.60 -35.56 -1.10
CA GLY A 305 27.22 -36.56 -0.11
C GLY A 305 26.06 -37.38 -0.65
N ASP A 306 26.41 -38.31 -1.53
CA ASP A 306 25.59 -39.39 -2.09
C ASP A 306 24.81 -40.13 -1.01
N LEU A 307 23.49 -40.28 -1.20
CA LEU A 307 22.70 -41.44 -0.76
C LEU A 307 21.40 -41.51 -1.59
N THR A 308 21.47 -42.24 -2.70
CA THR A 308 20.32 -42.79 -3.42
C THR A 308 19.56 -43.80 -2.55
N GLY A 309 18.24 -43.66 -2.44
CA GLY A 309 17.38 -44.63 -1.74
C GLY A 309 15.95 -44.15 -1.58
N MET A 310 15.22 -44.07 -2.70
CA MET A 310 13.77 -43.88 -2.72
C MET A 310 13.08 -45.20 -2.39
N ASP A 311 12.10 -45.17 -1.49
CA ASP A 311 10.85 -45.90 -1.71
C ASP A 311 9.69 -45.05 -1.15
N THR A 312 8.96 -44.50 -2.11
CA THR A 312 7.72 -43.75 -1.95
C THR A 312 6.53 -44.71 -1.95
N VAL A 313 5.48 -44.32 -1.22
CA VAL A 313 4.08 -44.83 -1.24
C VAL A 313 3.71 -45.57 0.03
N SER A 314 3.34 -44.80 1.07
CA SER A 314 2.16 -45.07 1.90
C SER A 314 1.86 -43.84 2.77
N VAL A 315 0.59 -43.54 2.92
CA VAL A 315 0.00 -42.58 3.87
C VAL A 315 0.06 -41.09 3.51
N ILE A 316 -0.63 -40.71 2.42
CA ILE A 316 -1.36 -39.43 2.39
C ILE A 316 -2.84 -39.74 2.09
N SER A 317 -3.57 -40.03 3.15
CA SER A 317 -5.02 -40.00 3.21
C SER A 317 -5.40 -39.80 4.68
N ASP A 318 -5.13 -38.60 5.24
CA ASP A 318 -5.79 -38.08 6.47
C ASP A 318 -5.31 -36.68 6.91
N LEU A 319 -5.29 -35.68 6.02
CA LEU A 319 -5.06 -34.28 6.42
C LEU A 319 -6.04 -33.29 5.77
N SER A 320 -7.28 -33.72 5.52
CA SER A 320 -8.41 -32.85 5.12
C SER A 320 -9.49 -32.71 6.22
N ALA A 321 -9.27 -33.22 7.42
CA ALA A 321 -10.27 -33.16 8.50
C ALA A 321 -9.64 -32.94 9.87
N SER A 322 -9.05 -31.77 10.12
CA SER A 322 -8.90 -31.23 11.49
C SER A 322 -8.48 -29.75 11.50
N LYS A 323 -9.40 -28.86 11.09
CA LYS A 323 -9.51 -27.57 11.78
C LYS A 323 -10.23 -27.80 13.11
N ALA A 324 -9.60 -28.56 13.99
CA ALA A 324 -9.93 -28.54 15.41
C ALA A 324 -9.18 -27.34 16.03
N PRO A 325 -9.82 -26.57 16.93
CA PRO A 325 -9.18 -25.44 17.57
C PRO A 325 -7.95 -25.97 18.32
N ALA A 326 -6.76 -25.47 17.99
CA ALA A 326 -5.57 -25.72 18.78
C ALA A 326 -5.90 -25.42 20.25
N THR A 327 -5.82 -26.43 21.11
CA THR A 327 -5.98 -26.26 22.54
C THR A 327 -5.01 -25.17 22.97
N LYS A 328 -5.56 -24.04 23.44
CA LYS A 328 -4.74 -22.93 23.95
C LYS A 328 -3.84 -23.52 25.02
N LYS A 329 -2.52 -23.59 24.78
CA LYS A 329 -1.55 -23.86 25.85
C LYS A 329 -1.95 -22.98 27.04
N LYS A 330 -2.13 -23.57 28.22
CA LYS A 330 -2.50 -22.83 29.43
C LYS A 330 -1.47 -21.71 29.56
N LYS A 331 -1.91 -20.46 29.45
CA LYS A 331 -1.02 -19.31 29.72
C LYS A 331 -0.51 -19.48 31.15
N ASP A 332 0.78 -19.22 31.35
CA ASP A 332 1.37 -19.28 32.69
C ASP A 332 0.50 -18.47 33.66
N PRO A 333 0.06 -19.06 34.79
CA PRO A 333 -0.79 -18.36 35.74
C PRO A 333 -0.15 -17.07 36.28
N ASN A 334 1.18 -17.00 36.25
CA ASN A 334 1.98 -15.87 36.70
C ASN A 334 2.27 -14.83 35.60
N ALA A 335 1.84 -15.07 34.35
CA ALA A 335 2.03 -14.10 33.27
C ALA A 335 1.19 -12.85 33.51
N PRO A 336 1.78 -11.65 33.45
CA PRO A 336 1.04 -10.40 33.47
C PRO A 336 -0.09 -10.41 32.44
N LYS A 337 -1.26 -9.96 32.85
CA LYS A 337 -2.40 -9.84 31.92
C LYS A 337 -2.09 -8.72 30.93
N ARG A 338 -2.31 -8.99 29.64
CA ARG A 338 -2.14 -7.99 28.58
C ARG A 338 -2.83 -6.66 28.91
N ALA A 339 -2.21 -5.56 28.48
CA ALA A 339 -2.81 -4.24 28.55
C ALA A 339 -4.18 -4.21 27.83
N LEU A 340 -5.14 -3.56 28.46
CA LEU A 340 -6.45 -3.26 27.92
C LEU A 340 -6.36 -2.08 26.96
N THR A 341 -7.12 -2.18 25.87
CA THR A 341 -7.21 -1.11 24.87
C THR A 341 -8.20 -0.03 25.32
N ALA A 342 -8.16 1.13 24.67
CA ALA A 342 -9.12 2.21 24.93
C ALA A 342 -10.58 1.75 24.76
N TYR A 343 -10.84 0.86 23.80
CA TYR A 343 -12.15 0.27 23.59
C TYR A 343 -12.58 -0.62 24.77
N ASN A 344 -11.67 -1.38 25.37
CA ASN A 344 -11.99 -2.23 26.53
C ASN A 344 -12.43 -1.39 27.74
N TYR A 345 -11.77 -0.25 27.98
CA TYR A 345 -12.19 0.70 29.02
C TYR A 345 -13.55 1.31 28.71
N PHE A 346 -13.78 1.71 27.45
CA PHE A 346 -15.09 2.20 27.02
C PHE A 346 -16.21 1.16 27.24
N VAL A 347 -15.96 -0.08 26.85
CA VAL A 347 -16.88 -1.20 27.08
C VAL A 347 -17.16 -1.38 28.57
N SER A 348 -16.12 -1.33 29.43
CA SER A 348 -16.32 -1.51 30.88
C SER A 348 -17.21 -0.43 31.51
N GLU A 349 -17.06 0.84 31.11
CA GLU A 349 -17.86 1.94 31.65
C GLU A 349 -19.28 2.02 31.04
N ASN A 350 -19.44 1.63 29.77
CA ASN A 350 -20.69 1.86 29.02
C ASN A 350 -21.52 0.59 28.83
N ARG A 351 -21.00 -0.60 29.12
CA ARG A 351 -21.76 -1.84 28.97
C ARG A 351 -23.01 -1.86 29.83
N GLU A 352 -22.91 -1.44 31.09
CA GLU A 352 -24.05 -1.47 32.02
C GLU A 352 -25.12 -0.46 31.63
N SER A 353 -24.72 0.74 31.24
CA SER A 353 -25.64 1.78 30.77
C SER A 353 -26.32 1.43 29.46
N ILE A 354 -25.64 0.73 28.55
CA ILE A 354 -26.21 0.24 27.28
C ILE A 354 -27.11 -0.98 27.54
N LYS A 355 -26.69 -1.90 28.43
CA LYS A 355 -27.52 -3.05 28.81
C LYS A 355 -28.82 -2.62 29.49
N ALA A 356 -28.82 -1.56 30.28
CA ALA A 356 -30.02 -1.00 30.92
C ALA A 356 -30.99 -0.33 29.93
N LYS A 357 -30.49 0.17 28.79
CA LYS A 357 -31.31 0.81 27.74
C LYS A 357 -31.83 -0.16 26.68
N MET A 358 -31.24 -1.36 26.63
CA MET A 358 -31.69 -2.44 25.76
C MET A 358 -32.81 -3.24 26.45
N PRO A 359 -33.70 -3.89 25.69
CA PRO A 359 -34.73 -4.74 26.28
C PRO A 359 -34.09 -5.86 27.11
N ALA A 360 -34.75 -6.28 28.20
CA ALA A 360 -34.21 -7.30 29.11
C ALA A 360 -33.96 -8.66 28.44
N SER A 361 -34.60 -8.92 27.30
CA SER A 361 -34.41 -10.11 26.47
C SER A 361 -33.16 -10.05 25.57
N SER A 362 -32.50 -8.89 25.46
CA SER A 362 -31.34 -8.74 24.58
C SER A 362 -30.15 -9.58 25.02
N THR A 363 -29.55 -10.26 24.05
CA THR A 363 -28.39 -11.10 24.26
C THR A 363 -27.13 -10.26 24.52
N ASN A 364 -26.13 -10.81 25.20
CA ASN A 364 -24.84 -10.12 25.37
C ASN A 364 -24.20 -9.74 24.02
N ALA A 365 -24.43 -10.53 22.97
CA ALA A 365 -23.93 -10.25 21.63
C ALA A 365 -24.53 -8.96 21.04
N GLU A 366 -25.83 -8.74 21.20
CA GLU A 366 -26.51 -7.51 20.79
C GLU A 366 -26.00 -6.30 21.59
N VAL A 367 -25.81 -6.45 22.90
CA VAL A 367 -25.24 -5.39 23.74
C VAL A 367 -23.84 -5.00 23.26
N PHE A 368 -22.97 -5.96 22.95
CA PHE A 368 -21.64 -5.67 22.40
C PHE A 368 -21.68 -5.06 21.00
N ALA A 369 -22.63 -5.47 20.15
CA ALA A 369 -22.83 -4.85 18.85
C ALA A 369 -23.19 -3.37 18.98
N GLU A 370 -24.06 -3.04 19.94
CA GLU A 370 -24.48 -1.66 20.20
C GLU A 370 -23.36 -0.81 20.82
N VAL A 371 -22.58 -1.37 21.74
CA VAL A 371 -21.35 -0.74 22.28
C VAL A 371 -20.37 -0.43 21.14
N GLY A 372 -20.20 -1.35 20.18
CA GLY A 372 -19.36 -1.14 19.00
C GLY A 372 -19.82 0.02 18.12
N LYS A 373 -21.14 0.19 17.93
CA LYS A 373 -21.70 1.34 17.19
C LYS A 373 -21.42 2.66 17.92
N GLN A 374 -21.64 2.72 19.22
CA GLN A 374 -21.40 3.93 20.02
C GLN A 374 -19.91 4.32 20.03
N TRP A 375 -19.00 3.33 20.05
CA TRP A 375 -17.56 3.60 19.92
C TRP A 375 -17.18 4.20 18.56
N LYS A 376 -17.82 3.76 17.47
CA LYS A 376 -17.57 4.33 16.13
C LYS A 376 -18.02 5.78 16.04
N VAL A 377 -19.18 6.12 16.61
CA VAL A 377 -19.77 7.48 16.59
C VAL A 377 -19.09 8.45 17.56
N LEU A 378 -18.39 7.94 18.59
CA LEU A 378 -17.67 8.78 19.55
C LEU A 378 -16.63 9.69 18.89
N THR A 379 -16.67 10.98 19.23
CA THR A 379 -15.69 11.97 18.78
C THR A 379 -14.33 11.76 19.45
N ASP A 380 -13.26 12.17 18.77
CA ASP A 380 -11.88 11.94 19.26
C ASP A 380 -11.62 12.59 20.61
N ARG A 381 -12.26 13.73 20.91
CA ARG A 381 -12.19 14.39 22.22
C ARG A 381 -12.72 13.50 23.35
N LYS A 382 -13.80 12.75 23.12
CA LYS A 382 -14.36 11.83 24.11
C LYS A 382 -13.55 10.52 24.17
N LYS A 383 -13.02 10.06 23.03
CA LYS A 383 -12.08 8.92 22.96
C LYS A 383 -10.77 9.20 23.69
N GLN A 384 -10.36 10.46 23.78
CA GLN A 384 -9.12 10.87 24.45
C GLN A 384 -9.05 10.44 25.92
N LYS A 385 -10.18 10.44 26.65
CA LYS A 385 -10.25 9.91 28.03
C LYS A 385 -9.77 8.45 28.07
N TYR A 386 -10.33 7.62 27.20
CA TYR A 386 -10.04 6.19 27.13
C TYR A 386 -8.65 5.91 26.56
N ASN A 387 -8.17 6.71 25.62
CA ASN A 387 -6.80 6.61 25.10
C ASN A 387 -5.76 6.88 26.19
N LYS A 388 -6.01 7.87 27.07
CA LYS A 388 -5.14 8.11 28.24
C LYS A 388 -5.16 6.94 29.24
N MET A 389 -6.33 6.32 29.46
CA MET A 389 -6.45 5.13 30.31
C MET A 389 -5.69 3.93 29.73
N ALA A 390 -5.81 3.70 28.42
CA ALA A 390 -5.10 2.63 27.72
C ALA A 390 -3.58 2.84 27.71
N ALA A 391 -3.11 4.09 27.56
CA ALA A 391 -1.69 4.41 27.63
C ALA A 391 -1.11 4.10 29.02
N LYS A 392 -1.80 4.49 30.09
CA LYS A 392 -1.40 4.13 31.46
C LYS A 392 -1.39 2.62 31.69
N ASP A 393 -2.35 1.91 31.10
CA ASP A 393 -2.42 0.46 31.20
C ASP A 393 -1.28 -0.24 30.45
N GLN A 394 -0.92 0.28 29.29
CA GLN A 394 0.23 -0.17 28.52
C GLN A 394 1.53 0.03 29.31
N GLU A 395 1.68 1.15 30.02
CA GLU A 395 2.83 1.37 30.92
C GLU A 395 2.85 0.38 32.10
N ARG A 396 1.69 0.09 32.71
CA ARG A 396 1.57 -0.92 33.78
C ARG A 396 1.98 -2.30 33.26
N TYR A 397 1.45 -2.73 32.13
CA TYR A 397 1.83 -4.00 31.51
C TYR A 397 3.33 -4.03 31.15
N ALA A 398 3.88 -2.93 30.62
CA ALA A 398 5.31 -2.85 30.32
C ALA A 398 6.18 -2.97 31.58
N LYS A 399 5.75 -2.41 32.72
CA LYS A 399 6.44 -2.57 34.01
C LYS A 399 6.33 -4.00 34.53
N GLU A 400 5.13 -4.58 34.51
CA GLU A 400 4.90 -5.97 34.96
C GLU A 400 5.65 -6.99 34.10
N MET A 401 5.72 -6.76 32.78
CA MET A 401 6.49 -7.61 31.86
C MET A 401 8.00 -7.52 32.08
N LYS A 402 8.52 -6.38 32.53
CA LYS A 402 9.96 -6.25 32.88
C LYS A 402 10.31 -7.05 34.13
N THR A 403 9.38 -7.16 35.08
CA THR A 403 9.55 -7.96 36.30
C THR A 403 9.14 -9.42 36.11
N TYR A 404 8.54 -9.77 34.97
CA TYR A 404 8.02 -11.11 34.72
C TYR A 404 9.14 -12.06 34.32
N THR A 405 9.36 -13.08 35.14
CA THR A 405 10.16 -14.25 34.81
C THR A 405 9.23 -15.41 34.46
N PRO A 406 9.26 -15.94 33.22
CA PRO A 406 8.44 -17.10 32.87
C PRO A 406 8.86 -18.30 33.72
N SER A 407 7.89 -18.92 34.41
CA SER A 407 8.12 -20.22 35.06
C SER A 407 8.21 -21.26 33.96
N ASN A 408 9.35 -21.95 33.90
CA ASN A 408 9.65 -22.97 32.89
C ASN A 408 8.70 -24.18 32.95
#